data_AF-A0A671M4U2-F1
#
_entry.id   AF-A0A671M4U2-F1
#
_cell.length_a   1.000
_cell.length_b   1.000
_cell.length_c   1.000
_cell.angle_alpha   90.00
_cell.angle_beta   90.00
_cell.angle_gamma   90.00
#
_symmetry.space_group_name_H-M   'P 1'
#
loop_
_entity.id
_entity.type
_entity.pdbx_description
1 polymer ?
#
loop_
_entity_poly.entity_id
_entity_poly.type
_entity_poly.pdbx_seq_one_letter_code
_entity_poly.pdbx_strand_id
1 'polypeptide(L)'
;MGSVTVTMEPLFLAWSSYRRRRFQRCADICSKLLSESPYDQAAWSLKTRALTEMVYIDEVEVDQEGIADMMLDESSIAQVARPGTSLRLPGTSQGAAPTPAVRPMTQSGRPVTGFVRPSTLSGRPETMEQAIRTPRTARPVTSASGRFVRLGTASMLTNPDGPFINLSRLNLAKYGKRPNLSKTLFEYIFHLENDVKNALELAALATEHAQFKDWWWKVQLGKCYYRCKLKEQTK
;
A
#
# COMPACT_ATOMS: atom_id res chain seq x y z
N MET A 1 12.54 20.61 51.27
CA MET A 1 11.59 20.83 50.17
C MET A 1 12.05 19.97 48.99
N GLY A 2 11.44 18.80 48.80
CA GLY A 2 11.75 17.96 47.63
C GLY A 2 11.17 18.64 46.40
N SER A 3 12.04 19.05 45.48
CA SER A 3 11.64 19.47 44.14
C SER A 3 10.92 18.29 43.48
N VAL A 4 9.60 18.34 43.41
CA VAL A 4 8.83 17.44 42.55
C VAL A 4 9.09 17.93 41.13
N THR A 5 10.14 17.41 40.51
CA THR A 5 10.32 17.56 39.07
C THR A 5 9.13 16.89 38.41
N VAL A 6 8.22 17.67 37.83
CA VAL A 6 7.13 17.15 36.99
C VAL A 6 7.79 16.56 35.74
N THR A 7 8.22 15.31 35.82
CA THR A 7 8.73 14.56 34.69
C THR A 7 7.54 14.22 33.82
N MET A 8 7.47 14.80 32.63
CA MET A 8 6.45 14.45 31.64
C MET A 8 6.47 12.94 31.38
N GLU A 9 5.31 12.32 31.46
CA GLU A 9 5.16 10.89 31.25
C GLU A 9 5.57 10.52 29.80
N PRO A 10 6.46 9.54 29.62
CA PRO A 10 7.10 9.28 28.34
C PRO A 10 6.13 8.78 27.26
N LEU A 11 5.10 7.98 27.60
CA LEU A 11 4.09 7.52 26.66
C LEU A 11 3.23 8.67 26.14
N PHE A 12 2.87 9.63 27.00
CA PHE A 12 2.16 10.85 26.62
C PHE A 12 3.00 11.71 25.67
N LEU A 13 4.31 11.84 25.93
CA LEU A 13 5.22 12.54 25.03
C LEU A 13 5.32 11.84 23.66
N ALA A 14 5.36 10.51 23.64
CA ALA A 14 5.34 9.72 22.41
C ALA A 14 4.04 9.96 21.63
N TRP A 15 2.89 9.87 22.31
CA TRP A 15 1.57 10.09 21.70
C TRP A 15 1.42 11.51 21.14
N SER A 16 1.87 12.53 21.89
CA SER A 16 1.91 13.92 21.43
C SER A 16 2.83 14.10 20.22
N SER A 17 3.93 13.35 20.15
CA SER A 17 4.84 13.35 18.98
C SER A 17 4.18 12.71 17.76
N TYR A 18 3.51 11.57 17.94
CA TYR A 18 2.75 10.90 16.88
C TYR A 18 1.66 11.82 16.30
N ARG A 19 0.86 12.47 17.16
CA ARG A 19 -0.19 13.41 16.73
C ARG A 19 0.36 14.59 15.91
N ARG A 20 1.59 15.02 16.19
CA ARG A 20 2.30 16.08 15.45
C ARG A 20 3.06 15.56 14.22
N ARG A 21 2.81 14.33 13.78
CA ARG A 21 3.50 13.64 12.68
C ARG A 21 5.02 13.55 12.84
N ARG A 22 5.51 13.61 14.09
CA ARG A 22 6.93 13.37 14.40
C ARG A 22 7.12 11.88 14.67
N PHE A 23 7.03 11.09 13.60
CA PHE A 23 7.00 9.63 13.71
C PHE A 23 8.31 9.05 14.22
N GLN A 24 9.48 9.59 13.80
CA GLN A 24 10.79 9.08 14.22
C GLN A 24 10.96 9.21 15.74
N ARG A 25 10.76 10.43 16.26
CA ARG A 25 10.79 10.70 17.70
C ARG A 25 9.81 9.81 18.49
N CYS A 26 8.63 9.54 17.94
CA CYS A 26 7.68 8.63 18.57
C CYS A 26 8.23 7.20 18.65
N ALA A 27 8.75 6.67 17.55
CA ALA A 27 9.32 5.34 17.48
C ALA A 27 10.53 5.19 18.42
N ASP A 28 11.38 6.21 18.53
CA ASP A 28 12.54 6.23 19.43
C ASP A 28 12.12 6.16 20.90
N ILE A 29 11.14 6.99 21.31
CA ILE A 29 10.63 6.99 22.69
C ILE A 29 9.96 5.66 23.01
N CYS A 30 9.13 5.12 22.11
CA CYS A 30 8.50 3.82 22.30
C CYS A 30 9.53 2.67 22.35
N SER A 31 10.65 2.78 21.63
CA SER A 31 11.72 1.78 21.71
C SER A 31 12.38 1.75 23.08
N LYS A 32 12.62 2.93 23.68
CA LYS A 32 13.12 3.05 25.05
C LYS A 32 12.11 2.46 26.05
N LEU A 33 10.83 2.81 25.92
CA LEU A 33 9.78 2.27 26.79
C LEU A 33 9.67 0.75 26.72
N LEU A 34 9.77 0.17 25.53
CA LEU A 34 9.71 -1.28 25.35
C LEU A 34 10.96 -2.00 25.87
N SER A 35 12.11 -1.31 25.92
CA SER A 35 13.33 -1.85 26.55
C SER A 35 13.22 -1.95 28.07
N GLU A 36 12.48 -1.01 28.69
CA GLU A 36 12.20 -1.00 30.13
C GLU A 36 11.02 -1.93 30.48
N SER A 37 9.98 -1.93 29.66
CA SER A 37 8.72 -2.68 29.85
C SER A 37 8.30 -3.43 28.59
N PRO A 38 8.78 -4.68 28.40
CA PRO A 38 8.51 -5.45 27.18
C PRO A 38 7.04 -5.81 26.92
N TYR A 39 6.20 -5.78 27.96
CA TYR A 39 4.78 -6.18 27.89
C TYR A 39 3.82 -5.01 27.66
N ASP A 40 4.32 -3.78 27.48
CA ASP A 40 3.47 -2.61 27.26
C ASP A 40 2.85 -2.61 25.84
N GLN A 41 1.57 -2.97 25.77
CA GLN A 41 0.81 -3.01 24.52
C GLN A 41 0.54 -1.62 23.94
N ALA A 42 0.49 -0.57 24.77
CA ALA A 42 0.25 0.79 24.31
C ALA A 42 1.49 1.34 23.59
N ALA A 43 2.67 1.24 24.19
CA ALA A 43 3.93 1.59 23.53
C ALA A 43 4.17 0.75 22.26
N TRP A 44 3.84 -0.55 22.31
CA TRP A 44 3.96 -1.45 21.16
C TRP A 44 3.07 -1.02 20.00
N SER A 45 1.77 -0.80 20.25
CA SER A 45 0.82 -0.37 19.20
C SER A 45 1.10 1.05 18.69
N LEU A 46 1.62 1.94 19.53
CA LEU A 46 2.01 3.28 19.10
C LEU A 46 3.25 3.24 18.21
N LYS A 47 4.24 2.39 18.54
CA LYS A 47 5.42 2.16 17.70
C LYS A 47 5.05 1.55 16.35
N THR A 48 4.20 0.53 16.30
CA THR A 48 3.75 -0.05 15.03
C THR A 48 3.12 1.00 14.14
N ARG A 49 2.20 1.81 14.68
CA ARG A 49 1.57 2.91 13.93
C ARG A 49 2.56 3.95 13.45
N ALA A 50 3.49 4.37 14.30
CA ALA A 50 4.50 5.35 13.91
C ALA A 50 5.37 4.84 12.75
N LEU A 51 5.79 3.57 12.78
CA LEU A 51 6.58 2.97 11.70
C LEU A 51 5.77 2.84 10.41
N THR A 52 4.52 2.39 10.48
CA THR A 52 3.63 2.31 9.32
C THR A 52 3.45 3.68 8.66
N GLU A 53 3.15 4.72 9.44
CA GLU A 53 2.86 6.07 8.93
C GLU A 53 4.08 6.76 8.31
N MET A 54 5.32 6.36 8.64
CA MET A 54 6.50 6.86 7.95
C MET A 54 6.54 6.47 6.47
N VAL A 55 5.99 5.31 6.13
CA VAL A 55 6.06 4.71 4.80
C VAL A 55 4.69 4.52 4.16
N TYR A 56 3.65 4.96 4.85
CA TYR A 56 2.28 4.80 4.41
C TYR A 56 2.07 5.55 3.09
N ILE A 57 1.49 4.84 2.13
CA ILE A 57 1.03 5.43 0.88
C ILE A 57 -0.35 4.88 0.60
N ASP A 58 -1.25 5.74 0.15
CA ASP A 58 -2.62 5.34 -0.13
C ASP A 58 -2.69 4.36 -1.30
N GLU A 59 -3.37 3.22 -1.08
CA GLU A 59 -3.49 2.13 -2.05
C GLU A 59 -4.14 2.57 -3.36
N VAL A 60 -5.07 3.53 -3.30
CA VAL A 60 -5.76 4.04 -4.48
C VAL A 60 -4.80 4.71 -5.46
N GLU A 61 -3.72 5.31 -4.94
CA GLU A 61 -2.67 5.92 -5.76
C GLU A 61 -1.50 4.96 -6.05
N VAL A 62 -1.54 3.76 -5.49
CA VAL A 62 -0.47 2.76 -5.63
C VAL A 62 -0.63 1.90 -6.88
N ASP A 63 -1.78 1.97 -7.55
CA ASP A 63 -2.08 1.16 -8.73
C ASP A 63 -1.03 1.36 -9.84
N GLN A 64 -0.18 0.35 -10.00
CA GLN A 64 0.88 0.30 -11.00
C GLN A 64 0.85 -1.08 -11.65
N GLU A 65 0.40 -1.11 -12.91
CA GLU A 65 0.42 -2.28 -13.76
C GLU A 65 1.85 -2.53 -14.26
N GLY A 66 2.40 -3.72 -13.95
CA GLY A 66 3.67 -4.18 -14.50
C GLY A 66 3.53 -4.72 -15.93
N ILE A 67 4.66 -5.06 -16.56
CA ILE A 67 4.64 -5.63 -17.93
C ILE A 67 3.88 -6.97 -17.95
N ALA A 68 4.06 -7.82 -16.93
CA ALA A 68 3.33 -9.07 -16.78
C ALA A 68 1.82 -8.84 -16.64
N ASP A 69 1.40 -7.86 -15.85
CA ASP A 69 -0.02 -7.52 -15.70
C ASP A 69 -0.61 -7.01 -17.04
N MET A 70 0.18 -6.25 -17.80
CA MET A 70 -0.23 -5.75 -19.11
C MET A 70 -0.21 -6.79 -20.22
N MET A 71 0.56 -7.86 -20.14
CA MET A 71 0.70 -8.82 -21.25
C MET A 71 0.09 -10.18 -20.96
N LEU A 72 0.19 -10.65 -19.71
CA LEU A 72 -0.13 -12.01 -19.32
C LEU A 72 -1.41 -12.11 -18.48
N ASP A 73 -1.81 -11.02 -17.80
CA ASP A 73 -3.07 -10.96 -17.04
C ASP A 73 -4.21 -10.47 -17.94
N GLU A 74 -4.96 -11.42 -18.51
CA GLU A 74 -6.15 -11.14 -19.28
C GLU A 74 -7.42 -11.29 -18.44
N SER A 75 -7.89 -10.17 -17.89
CA SER A 75 -9.13 -10.10 -17.12
C SER A 75 -10.31 -9.48 -17.89
N SER A 76 -10.18 -9.25 -19.20
CA SER A 76 -11.24 -8.67 -20.04
C SER A 76 -12.10 -9.76 -20.68
N ILE A 77 -13.42 -9.67 -20.49
CA ILE A 77 -14.38 -10.62 -21.06
C ILE A 77 -14.48 -10.47 -22.58
N ALA A 78 -14.53 -9.22 -23.07
CA ALA A 78 -14.65 -8.92 -24.49
C ALA A 78 -13.26 -8.79 -25.14
N GLN A 79 -12.97 -9.67 -26.09
CA GLN A 79 -11.76 -9.63 -26.92
C GLN A 79 -11.78 -8.46 -27.89
N VAL A 80 -12.92 -8.26 -28.57
CA VAL A 80 -13.15 -7.14 -29.49
C VAL A 80 -14.33 -6.33 -28.98
N ALA A 81 -14.05 -5.41 -28.06
CA ALA A 81 -15.07 -4.51 -27.54
C ALA A 81 -15.49 -3.48 -28.60
N ARG A 82 -16.78 -3.10 -28.58
CA ARG A 82 -17.28 -2.01 -29.43
C ARG A 82 -16.52 -0.72 -29.11
N PRO A 83 -16.20 0.13 -30.12
CA PRO A 83 -15.58 1.43 -29.85
C PRO A 83 -16.37 2.24 -28.82
N GLY A 84 -15.66 2.77 -27.81
CA GLY A 84 -16.26 3.52 -26.70
C GLY A 84 -16.72 2.66 -25.51
N THR A 85 -16.73 1.33 -25.60
CA THR A 85 -17.08 0.43 -24.47
C THR A 85 -15.88 -0.24 -23.83
N SER A 86 -14.65 0.17 -24.19
CA SER A 86 -13.40 -0.31 -23.60
C SER A 86 -12.38 0.82 -23.46
N LEU A 87 -11.56 0.73 -22.41
CA LEU A 87 -10.45 1.64 -22.16
C LEU A 87 -9.18 1.28 -22.94
N ARG A 88 -9.11 0.08 -23.55
CA ARG A 88 -7.93 -0.41 -24.29
C ARG A 88 -7.74 0.36 -25.60
N LEU A 89 -8.82 0.60 -26.33
CA LEU A 89 -8.78 1.31 -27.59
C LEU A 89 -8.96 2.82 -27.34
N PRO A 90 -8.20 3.68 -28.03
CA PRO A 90 -8.53 5.09 -28.11
C PRO A 90 -9.98 5.20 -28.62
N GLY A 91 -10.87 5.83 -27.84
CA GLY A 91 -12.22 6.08 -28.31
C GLY A 91 -12.14 6.83 -29.64
N THR A 92 -12.90 6.38 -30.63
CA THR A 92 -13.04 7.07 -31.92
C THR A 92 -13.24 8.55 -31.65
N SER A 93 -12.30 9.37 -32.11
CA SER A 93 -12.25 10.81 -31.87
C SER A 93 -13.61 11.44 -32.22
N GLN A 94 -14.43 11.72 -31.22
CA GLN A 94 -15.50 12.70 -31.37
C GLN A 94 -14.79 14.03 -31.65
N GLY A 95 -15.16 14.71 -32.74
CA GLY A 95 -14.41 15.77 -33.43
C GLY A 95 -14.13 17.08 -32.65
N ALA A 96 -14.10 17.05 -31.33
CA ALA A 96 -13.80 18.18 -30.45
C ALA A 96 -12.43 18.07 -29.74
N ALA A 97 -11.65 17.00 -29.98
CA ALA A 97 -10.33 16.84 -29.40
C ALA A 97 -9.25 17.60 -30.21
N PRO A 98 -8.24 18.21 -29.56
CA PRO A 98 -7.13 18.85 -30.25
C PRO A 98 -6.40 17.84 -31.15
N THR A 99 -6.12 18.24 -32.39
CA THR A 99 -5.33 17.41 -33.30
C THR A 99 -3.88 17.34 -32.85
N PRO A 100 -3.10 16.33 -33.30
CA PRO A 100 -1.66 16.25 -33.02
C PRO A 100 -0.86 17.49 -33.45
N ALA A 101 -1.39 18.27 -34.40
CA ALA A 101 -0.81 19.55 -34.82
C ALA A 101 -0.91 20.65 -33.75
N VAL A 102 -1.90 20.56 -32.85
CA VAL A 102 -2.15 21.53 -31.78
C VAL A 102 -1.64 21.03 -30.43
N ARG A 103 -1.72 19.72 -30.17
CA ARG A 103 -1.32 19.12 -28.90
C ARG A 103 -0.37 17.95 -29.09
N PRO A 104 0.79 17.95 -28.40
CA PRO A 104 1.68 16.80 -28.37
C PRO A 104 0.95 15.53 -27.91
N MET A 105 1.26 14.42 -28.57
CA MET A 105 0.67 13.10 -28.31
C MET A 105 1.70 12.18 -27.66
N THR A 106 1.24 11.26 -26.83
CA THR A 106 2.05 10.14 -26.34
C THR A 106 2.16 9.06 -27.43
N GLN A 107 3.05 8.09 -27.24
CA GLN A 107 3.28 7.01 -28.22
C GLN A 107 2.02 6.19 -28.56
N SER A 108 1.00 6.19 -27.69
CA SER A 108 -0.27 5.48 -27.94
C SER A 108 -1.33 6.29 -28.68
N GLY A 109 -0.97 7.48 -29.19
CA GLY A 109 -1.94 8.38 -29.82
C GLY A 109 -2.92 9.01 -28.83
N ARG A 110 -2.57 9.07 -27.54
CA ARG A 110 -3.31 9.82 -26.52
C ARG A 110 -2.67 11.21 -26.33
N PRO A 111 -3.43 12.31 -26.26
CA PRO A 111 -2.85 13.62 -26.00
C PRO A 111 -2.14 13.68 -24.63
N VAL A 112 -1.01 14.38 -24.54
CA VAL A 112 -0.25 14.52 -23.29
C VAL A 112 -1.10 15.24 -22.23
N THR A 113 -1.31 14.60 -21.07
CA THR A 113 -2.06 15.16 -19.92
C THR A 113 -1.24 16.21 -19.15
N GLY A 114 -1.91 17.19 -18.55
CA GLY A 114 -1.28 18.21 -17.69
C GLY A 114 -1.01 17.75 -16.25
N PHE A 115 -1.50 16.57 -15.86
CA PHE A 115 -1.30 16.01 -14.52
C PHE A 115 -0.91 14.54 -14.61
N VAL A 116 0.23 14.19 -14.00
CA VAL A 116 0.79 12.83 -13.99
C VAL A 116 0.57 12.20 -12.63
N ARG A 117 -0.15 11.07 -12.60
CA ARG A 117 -0.33 10.21 -11.41
C ARG A 117 0.49 8.92 -11.58
N PRO A 118 0.86 8.21 -10.50
CA PRO A 118 1.53 6.92 -10.61
C PRO A 118 0.77 5.90 -11.49
N SER A 119 -0.56 5.96 -11.49
CA SER A 119 -1.46 5.12 -12.29
C SER A 119 -1.73 5.66 -13.71
N THR A 120 -1.09 6.77 -14.13
CA THR A 120 -1.31 7.34 -15.47
C THR A 120 -0.72 6.43 -16.55
N LEU A 121 -1.61 5.71 -17.24
CA LEU A 121 -1.28 4.88 -18.39
C LEU A 121 -1.24 5.72 -19.66
N SER A 122 -0.04 5.95 -20.19
CA SER A 122 0.16 6.70 -21.44
C SER A 122 0.02 5.83 -22.71
N GLY A 123 -0.26 4.53 -22.55
CA GLY A 123 -0.31 3.50 -23.59
C GLY A 123 -0.06 2.10 -23.02
N ARG A 124 -0.62 1.06 -23.64
CA ARG A 124 -0.28 -0.35 -23.36
C ARG A 124 0.60 -0.84 -24.51
N PRO A 125 1.78 -1.45 -24.26
CA PRO A 125 2.56 -2.05 -25.34
C PRO A 125 1.75 -3.17 -26.01
N GLU A 126 2.00 -3.48 -27.28
CA GLU A 126 1.31 -4.60 -27.95
C GLU A 126 2.08 -5.91 -27.81
N THR A 127 3.40 -5.81 -27.64
CA THR A 127 4.29 -6.97 -27.50
C THR A 127 5.25 -6.80 -26.33
N MET A 128 5.74 -7.93 -25.80
CA MET A 128 6.76 -7.96 -24.75
C MET A 128 8.07 -7.30 -25.20
N GLU A 129 8.50 -7.54 -26.44
CA GLU A 129 9.71 -6.93 -26.99
C GLU A 129 9.59 -5.41 -27.08
N GLN A 130 8.42 -4.92 -27.52
CA GLN A 130 8.15 -3.49 -27.55
C GLN A 130 8.17 -2.92 -26.13
N ALA A 131 7.55 -3.59 -25.14
CA ALA A 131 7.55 -3.14 -23.75
C ALA A 131 8.97 -2.98 -23.16
N ILE A 132 9.89 -3.87 -23.54
CA ILE A 132 11.29 -3.83 -23.09
C ILE A 132 12.09 -2.76 -23.84
N ARG A 133 11.85 -2.59 -25.15
CA ARG A 133 12.59 -1.65 -26.01
C ARG A 133 12.09 -0.20 -25.91
N THR A 134 10.85 0.03 -25.50
CA THR A 134 10.28 1.38 -25.42
C THR A 134 10.81 2.18 -24.22
N PRO A 135 11.00 3.51 -24.37
CA PRO A 135 11.35 4.39 -23.26
C PRO A 135 10.31 4.31 -22.14
N ARG A 136 10.81 4.29 -20.90
CA ARG A 136 9.99 4.07 -19.70
C ARG A 136 9.03 5.24 -19.49
N THR A 137 7.83 4.95 -18.97
CA THR A 137 6.79 5.93 -18.63
C THR A 137 7.25 6.81 -17.45
N ALA A 138 6.34 7.60 -16.85
CA ALA A 138 6.62 8.50 -15.72
C ALA A 138 7.46 7.88 -14.58
N ARG A 139 7.51 6.54 -14.48
CA ARG A 139 8.47 5.79 -13.65
C ARG A 139 8.97 4.53 -14.39
N PRO A 140 10.14 3.97 -14.01
CA PRO A 140 10.63 2.73 -14.57
C PRO A 140 9.63 1.58 -14.40
N VAL A 141 9.20 0.99 -15.52
CA VAL A 141 8.32 -0.18 -15.53
C VAL A 141 9.12 -1.42 -15.13
N THR A 142 8.56 -2.26 -14.27
CA THR A 142 9.15 -3.52 -13.78
C THR A 142 8.37 -4.73 -14.32
N SER A 143 9.01 -5.91 -14.36
CA SER A 143 8.40 -7.13 -14.92
C SER A 143 7.11 -7.53 -14.21
N ALA A 144 7.09 -7.54 -12.88
CA ALA A 144 5.90 -7.57 -12.03
C ALA A 144 5.76 -6.22 -11.31
N SER A 145 4.63 -5.92 -10.66
CA SER A 145 4.45 -4.66 -9.91
C SER A 145 5.53 -4.50 -8.83
N GLY A 146 6.62 -3.81 -9.16
CA GLY A 146 7.89 -3.80 -8.42
C GLY A 146 7.94 -2.78 -7.30
N ARG A 147 6.89 -1.96 -7.16
CA ARG A 147 6.74 -1.00 -6.07
C ARG A 147 6.63 -1.71 -4.73
N PHE A 148 5.92 -2.82 -4.68
CA PHE A 148 5.75 -3.63 -3.48
C PHE A 148 7.07 -4.26 -3.01
N VAL A 149 7.93 -4.70 -3.95
CA VAL A 149 9.27 -5.25 -3.63
C VAL A 149 10.20 -4.17 -3.07
N ARG A 150 10.17 -2.94 -3.61
CA ARG A 150 10.98 -1.81 -3.11
C ARG A 150 10.44 -1.22 -1.80
N LEU A 151 9.12 -1.31 -1.56
CA LEU A 151 8.52 -0.92 -0.29
C LEU A 151 8.80 -1.97 0.80
N GLY A 152 8.87 -3.26 0.45
CA GLY A 152 9.21 -4.34 1.40
C GLY A 152 10.61 -4.25 2.02
N THR A 153 11.54 -3.50 1.44
CA THR A 153 12.84 -3.17 2.08
C THR A 153 12.76 -2.04 3.10
N ALA A 154 11.59 -1.41 3.31
CA ALA A 154 11.41 -0.35 4.29
C ALA A 154 11.60 -0.82 5.75
N SER A 155 11.28 -2.08 6.07
CA SER A 155 11.56 -2.65 7.40
C SER A 155 13.06 -2.65 7.73
N MET A 156 13.92 -2.84 6.71
CA MET A 156 15.39 -2.72 6.86
C MET A 156 15.89 -1.27 6.94
N LEU A 157 15.18 -0.32 6.32
CA LEU A 157 15.57 1.10 6.31
C LEU A 157 15.10 1.86 7.55
N THR A 158 14.01 1.41 8.19
CA THR A 158 13.35 2.14 9.28
C THR A 158 13.93 1.86 10.66
N ASN A 159 14.63 0.73 10.86
CA ASN A 159 15.27 0.41 12.13
C ASN A 159 16.70 -0.14 11.91
N PRO A 160 17.75 0.51 12.48
CA PRO A 160 19.12 0.00 12.41
C PRO A 160 19.31 -1.34 13.17
N ASP A 161 18.44 -1.63 14.14
CA ASP A 161 18.48 -2.83 14.99
C ASP A 161 17.73 -4.05 14.40
N GLY A 162 17.23 -3.95 13.17
CA GLY A 162 16.48 -5.02 12.49
C GLY A 162 14.95 -4.91 12.60
N PRO A 163 14.20 -5.94 12.14
CA PRO A 163 12.75 -5.88 12.03
C PRO A 163 12.09 -5.78 13.41
N PHE A 164 11.12 -4.86 13.56
CA PHE A 164 10.48 -4.61 14.85
C PHE A 164 9.65 -5.81 15.34
N ILE A 165 8.92 -6.47 14.43
CA ILE A 165 8.09 -7.65 14.75
C ILE A 165 8.46 -8.77 13.79
N ASN A 166 8.78 -9.94 14.33
CA ASN A 166 8.98 -11.14 13.52
C ASN A 166 7.65 -11.83 13.27
N LEU A 167 7.13 -11.73 12.05
CA LEU A 167 5.83 -12.28 11.65
C LEU A 167 5.76 -13.81 11.78
N SER A 168 6.86 -14.53 11.51
CA SER A 168 6.88 -16.00 11.56
C SER A 168 6.69 -16.58 12.97
N ARG A 169 6.99 -15.78 14.01
CA ARG A 169 6.83 -16.18 15.41
C ARG A 169 5.53 -15.67 16.03
N LEU A 170 4.78 -14.85 15.30
CA LEU A 170 3.58 -14.18 15.81
C LEU A 170 2.34 -15.03 15.60
N ASN A 171 1.58 -15.30 16.66
CA ASN A 171 0.30 -16.01 16.53
C ASN A 171 -0.82 -15.04 16.14
N LEU A 172 -1.17 -15.00 14.85
CA LEU A 172 -2.19 -14.11 14.29
C LEU A 172 -3.58 -14.34 14.89
N ALA A 173 -3.95 -15.58 15.22
CA ALA A 173 -5.25 -15.90 15.84
C ALA A 173 -5.45 -15.25 17.21
N LYS A 174 -4.36 -15.01 17.96
CA LYS A 174 -4.43 -14.27 19.23
C LYS A 174 -4.76 -12.79 19.00
N TYR A 175 -4.18 -12.19 17.96
CA TYR A 175 -4.38 -10.77 17.65
C TYR A 175 -5.72 -10.52 16.95
N GLY A 176 -6.21 -11.46 16.14
CA GLY A 176 -7.53 -11.38 15.50
C GLY A 176 -8.68 -11.19 16.49
N LYS A 177 -8.58 -11.75 17.71
CA LYS A 177 -9.55 -11.56 18.80
C LYS A 177 -9.58 -10.16 19.39
N ARG A 178 -8.53 -9.35 19.20
CA ARG A 178 -8.34 -8.05 19.86
C ARG A 178 -8.42 -6.91 18.83
N PRO A 179 -9.59 -6.29 18.62
CA PRO A 179 -9.79 -5.30 17.54
C PRO A 179 -8.86 -4.09 17.62
N ASN A 180 -8.48 -3.66 18.83
CA ASN A 180 -7.60 -2.50 19.04
C ASN A 180 -6.17 -2.75 18.51
N LEU A 181 -5.70 -3.99 18.59
CA LEU A 181 -4.36 -4.39 18.14
C LEU A 181 -4.38 -4.95 16.72
N SER A 182 -5.45 -5.65 16.31
CA SER A 182 -5.51 -6.25 14.99
C SER A 182 -5.51 -5.22 13.87
N LYS A 183 -6.18 -4.07 14.02
CA LYS A 183 -6.17 -3.01 13.00
C LYS A 183 -4.78 -2.42 12.79
N THR A 184 -4.11 -2.06 13.89
CA THR A 184 -2.75 -1.49 13.86
C THR A 184 -1.72 -2.48 13.37
N LEU A 185 -1.85 -3.76 13.75
CA LEU A 185 -1.00 -4.84 13.27
C LEU A 185 -1.24 -5.13 11.78
N PHE A 186 -2.49 -5.14 11.32
CA PHE A 186 -2.80 -5.32 9.90
C PHE A 186 -2.16 -4.23 9.05
N GLU A 187 -2.31 -2.95 9.44
CA GLU A 187 -1.70 -1.82 8.74
C GLU A 187 -0.17 -1.95 8.68
N TYR A 188 0.46 -2.37 9.76
CA TYR A 188 1.91 -2.65 9.81
C TYR A 188 2.32 -3.75 8.82
N ILE A 189 1.66 -4.91 8.85
CA ILE A 189 1.98 -6.04 7.97
C ILE A 189 1.75 -5.66 6.50
N PHE A 190 0.66 -4.95 6.22
CA PHE A 190 0.22 -4.65 4.86
C PHE A 190 1.01 -3.51 4.20
N HIS A 191 1.33 -2.43 4.93
CA HIS A 191 2.00 -1.26 4.36
C HIS A 191 3.52 -1.24 4.58
N LEU A 192 4.01 -1.69 5.74
CA LEU A 192 5.46 -1.66 6.04
C LEU A 192 6.16 -2.95 5.58
N GLU A 193 5.71 -4.10 6.07
CA GLU A 193 6.32 -5.40 5.71
C GLU A 193 5.91 -5.84 4.30
N ASN A 194 4.77 -5.34 3.82
CA ASN A 194 4.21 -5.66 2.51
C ASN A 194 3.97 -7.18 2.31
N ASP A 195 3.69 -7.90 3.40
CA ASP A 195 3.34 -9.32 3.37
C ASP A 195 1.83 -9.51 3.27
N VAL A 196 1.35 -9.61 2.03
CA VAL A 196 -0.08 -9.72 1.74
C VAL A 196 -0.67 -11.03 2.25
N LYS A 197 0.11 -12.12 2.34
CA LYS A 197 -0.40 -13.43 2.77
C LYS A 197 -0.74 -13.43 4.26
N ASN A 198 0.20 -12.98 5.08
CA ASN A 198 0.00 -12.86 6.52
C ASN A 198 -1.05 -11.77 6.86
N ALA A 199 -1.08 -10.68 6.09
CA ALA A 199 -2.13 -9.67 6.23
C ALA A 199 -3.53 -10.24 5.94
N LEU A 200 -3.66 -11.04 4.88
CA LEU A 200 -4.92 -11.67 4.49
C LEU A 200 -5.40 -12.69 5.53
N GLU A 201 -4.50 -13.51 6.09
CA GLU A 201 -4.83 -14.44 7.17
C GLU A 201 -5.35 -13.69 8.41
N LEU A 202 -4.64 -12.64 8.85
CA LEU A 202 -5.07 -11.83 9.98
C LEU A 202 -6.43 -11.16 9.72
N ALA A 203 -6.65 -10.66 8.52
CA ALA A 203 -7.90 -10.03 8.13
C ALA A 203 -9.07 -11.04 8.09
N ALA A 204 -8.83 -12.26 7.60
CA ALA A 204 -9.84 -13.32 7.60
C ALA A 204 -10.27 -13.68 9.04
N LEU A 205 -9.30 -13.93 9.92
CA LEU A 205 -9.54 -14.24 11.33
C LEU A 205 -10.27 -13.09 12.06
N ALA A 206 -9.84 -11.84 11.82
CA ALA A 206 -10.47 -10.67 12.42
C ALA A 206 -11.91 -10.45 11.90
N THR A 207 -12.18 -10.77 10.63
CA THR A 207 -13.52 -10.66 10.04
C THR A 207 -14.47 -11.71 10.63
N GLU A 208 -13.98 -12.94 10.82
CA GLU A 208 -14.73 -14.02 11.48
C GLU A 208 -15.09 -13.62 12.92
N HIS A 209 -14.12 -13.11 13.68
CA HIS A 209 -14.36 -12.61 15.03
C HIS A 209 -15.29 -11.39 15.08
N ALA A 210 -15.30 -10.56 14.04
CA ALA A 210 -16.23 -9.44 13.88
C ALA A 210 -17.60 -9.85 13.29
N GLN A 211 -17.84 -11.15 13.10
CA GLN A 211 -19.08 -11.70 12.52
C GLN A 211 -19.47 -11.05 11.18
N PHE A 212 -18.49 -10.67 10.36
CA PHE A 212 -18.70 -10.01 9.06
C PHE A 212 -19.49 -8.68 9.11
N LYS A 213 -19.60 -8.05 10.29
CA LYS A 213 -20.35 -6.80 10.48
C LYS A 213 -19.52 -5.55 10.21
N ASP A 214 -18.21 -5.59 10.45
CA ASP A 214 -17.33 -4.43 10.25
C ASP A 214 -16.96 -4.28 8.77
N TRP A 215 -17.33 -3.13 8.17
CA TRP A 215 -17.01 -2.80 6.78
C TRP A 215 -15.51 -2.60 6.56
N TRP A 216 -14.77 -2.15 7.59
CA TRP A 216 -13.35 -1.85 7.47
C TRP A 216 -12.57 -3.11 7.10
N TRP A 217 -12.88 -4.23 7.76
CA TRP A 217 -12.24 -5.52 7.47
C TRP A 217 -12.60 -6.06 6.07
N LYS A 218 -13.82 -5.82 5.57
CA LYS A 218 -14.19 -6.17 4.20
C LYS A 218 -13.35 -5.42 3.18
N VAL A 219 -13.14 -4.11 3.38
CA VAL A 219 -12.28 -3.29 2.52
C VAL A 219 -10.83 -3.77 2.58
N GLN A 220 -10.31 -4.10 3.77
CA GLN A 220 -8.95 -4.63 3.91
C GLN A 220 -8.75 -5.98 3.22
N LEU A 221 -9.72 -6.90 3.33
CA LEU A 221 -9.73 -8.16 2.58
C LEU A 221 -9.75 -7.91 1.08
N GLY A 222 -10.61 -7.01 0.61
CA GLY A 222 -10.66 -6.61 -0.80
C GLY A 222 -9.33 -6.05 -1.30
N LYS A 223 -8.65 -5.20 -0.52
CA LYS A 223 -7.30 -4.71 -0.84
C LYS A 223 -6.28 -5.84 -0.94
N CYS A 224 -6.34 -6.82 -0.04
CA CYS A 224 -5.45 -7.99 -0.08
C CYS A 224 -5.71 -8.86 -1.33
N TYR A 225 -6.98 -9.15 -1.64
CA TYR A 225 -7.35 -9.88 -2.86
C TYR A 225 -6.96 -9.14 -4.14
N TYR A 226 -7.12 -7.82 -4.17
CA TYR A 226 -6.72 -6.98 -5.29
C TYR A 226 -5.20 -7.06 -5.51
N ARG A 227 -4.39 -6.97 -4.43
CA ARG A 227 -2.94 -7.17 -4.53
C ARG A 227 -2.55 -8.60 -4.95
N CYS A 228 -3.31 -9.61 -4.54
CA CYS A 228 -3.17 -10.99 -5.00
C CYS A 228 -3.73 -11.24 -6.42
N LYS A 229 -4.20 -10.20 -7.13
CA LYS A 229 -4.77 -10.26 -8.48
C LYS A 229 -6.04 -11.12 -8.61
N LEU A 230 -6.72 -11.41 -7.50
CA LEU A 230 -7.99 -12.15 -7.46
C LEU A 230 -9.19 -11.18 -7.63
N LYS A 231 -9.30 -10.54 -8.79
CA LYS A 231 -10.26 -9.46 -9.07
C LYS A 231 -11.74 -9.88 -8.99
N GLU A 232 -12.05 -11.16 -9.13
CA GLU A 232 -13.42 -11.66 -8.98
C GLU A 232 -13.84 -11.80 -7.52
N GLN A 233 -12.90 -12.12 -6.63
CA GLN A 233 -13.12 -12.27 -5.19
C GLN A 233 -13.16 -10.93 -4.45
N THR A 234 -12.90 -9.82 -5.16
CA THR A 234 -13.01 -8.45 -4.64
C THR A 234 -14.37 -7.78 -4.85
N LYS A 235 -15.30 -8.44 -5.56
CA LYS A 235 -16.63 -7.89 -5.89
C LYS A 235 -17.64 -8.10 -4.76
#